data_AF-A0A1T5KYL8-F1
#
_entry.id   AF-A0A1T5KYL8-F1
#
_cell.length_a   1.000
_cell.length_b   1.000
_cell.length_c   1.000
_cell.angle_alpha   90.00
_cell.angle_beta   90.00
_cell.angle_gamma   90.00
#
_symmetry.space_group_name_H-M   'P 1'
#
loop_
_entity.id
_entity.type
_entity.pdbx_description
1 polymer ?
#
loop_
_entity_poly.entity_id
_entity_poly.type
_entity_poly.pdbx_seq_one_letter_code
_entity_poly.pdbx_strand_id
1 'polypeptide(L)'
;MPHKSFQSSDLSRHSSTVFEAAEDHPVQVTRRDGEDLVLMSKREADARESLLQLAAQLIAAATNERGTLAESMAELFPWMLALDAADRAACASDLLHAARASFATNQAHLAVAEITAWRETAIAIAAGLTRTDVDWIDDEPVGRP
;
A
#
# COMPACT_ATOMS: atom_id res chain seq x y z
N MET A 1 -1.24 0.60 19.91
CA MET A 1 -1.41 -0.71 20.59
C MET A 1 -0.06 -1.13 21.14
N PRO A 2 0.04 -1.80 22.30
CA PRO A 2 1.34 -2.17 22.85
C PRO A 2 2.00 -3.18 21.91
N HIS A 3 3.16 -2.83 21.37
CA HIS A 3 4.00 -3.76 20.62
C HIS A 3 4.52 -4.83 21.58
N LYS A 4 4.53 -6.09 21.15
CA LYS A 4 5.19 -7.17 21.89
C LYS A 4 6.65 -6.74 22.12
N SER A 5 7.10 -6.80 23.37
CA SER A 5 8.40 -6.27 23.79
C SER A 5 9.28 -7.39 24.32
N PHE A 6 10.56 -7.36 23.96
CA PHE A 6 11.59 -8.32 24.36
C PHE A 6 12.80 -7.57 24.88
N GLN A 7 13.51 -8.14 25.87
CA GLN A 7 14.79 -7.59 26.27
C GLN A 7 15.86 -7.90 25.22
N SER A 8 16.88 -7.05 25.09
CA SER A 8 18.06 -7.33 24.25
C SER A 8 18.71 -8.69 24.59
N SER A 9 18.67 -9.12 25.85
CA SER A 9 19.15 -10.45 26.26
C SER A 9 18.31 -11.58 25.66
N ASP A 10 17.01 -11.39 25.45
CA ASP A 10 16.13 -12.39 24.83
C ASP A 10 16.42 -12.49 23.33
N LEU A 11 16.66 -11.36 22.65
CA LEU A 11 17.09 -11.37 21.25
C LEU A 11 18.42 -12.13 21.07
N SER A 12 19.33 -12.08 22.06
CA SER A 12 20.58 -12.82 22.02
C SER A 12 20.43 -14.30 22.37
N ARG A 13 19.63 -14.65 23.39
CA ARG A 13 19.53 -16.03 23.94
C ARG A 13 18.41 -16.86 23.33
N HIS A 14 17.37 -16.22 22.81
CA HIS A 14 16.14 -16.82 22.29
C HIS A 14 15.76 -16.18 20.93
N SER A 15 16.75 -15.98 20.07
CA SER A 15 16.62 -15.23 18.81
C SER A 15 15.52 -15.75 17.89
N SER A 16 15.33 -17.08 17.78
CA SER A 16 14.27 -17.67 16.94
C SER A 16 12.88 -17.18 17.34
N THR A 17 12.56 -17.18 18.63
CA THR A 17 11.28 -16.72 19.16
C THR A 17 11.04 -15.23 18.88
N VAL A 18 12.10 -14.43 18.95
CA VAL A 18 12.03 -12.98 18.68
C VAL A 18 11.86 -12.72 17.18
N PHE A 19 12.56 -13.47 16.32
CA PHE A 19 12.42 -13.36 14.86
C PHE A 19 11.03 -13.81 14.39
N GLU A 20 10.53 -14.95 14.85
CA GLU A 20 9.17 -15.42 14.53
C GLU A 20 8.12 -14.36 14.92
N ALA A 21 8.27 -13.74 16.09
CA ALA A 21 7.37 -12.66 16.50
C ALA A 21 7.50 -11.41 15.60
N ALA A 22 8.71 -11.07 15.16
CA ALA A 22 8.99 -9.91 14.29
C ALA A 22 8.55 -10.12 12.83
N GLU A 23 8.42 -11.37 12.38
CA GLU A 23 7.85 -11.73 11.09
C GLU A 23 6.34 -11.52 11.05
N ASP A 24 5.64 -11.80 12.16
CA ASP A 24 4.19 -11.57 12.30
C ASP A 24 3.87 -10.08 12.45
N HIS A 25 4.56 -9.38 13.35
CA HIS A 25 4.36 -7.94 13.56
C HIS A 25 5.60 -7.27 14.17
N PRO A 26 5.82 -5.95 13.97
CA PRO A 26 6.93 -5.23 14.61
C PRO A 26 6.95 -5.38 16.13
N VAL A 27 8.13 -5.73 16.66
CA VAL A 27 8.38 -5.94 18.09
C VAL A 27 9.40 -4.92 18.61
N GLN A 28 9.22 -4.50 19.86
CA GLN A 28 10.16 -3.62 20.53
C GLN A 28 11.26 -4.44 21.21
N VAL A 29 12.51 -4.02 21.05
CA VAL A 29 13.67 -4.61 21.70
C VAL A 29 14.23 -3.60 22.68
N THR A 30 14.02 -3.84 23.98
CA THR A 30 14.44 -2.91 25.02
C THR A 30 15.92 -3.05 25.34
N ARG A 31 16.60 -1.92 25.55
CA ARG A 31 18.03 -1.89 25.81
C ARG A 31 18.31 -1.27 27.18
N ARG A 32 19.29 -1.84 27.89
CA ARG A 32 19.68 -1.35 29.23
C ARG A 32 20.37 0.01 29.16
N ASP A 33 21.20 0.21 28.14
CA ASP A 33 22.11 1.36 28.03
C ASP A 33 21.88 2.14 26.72
N GLY A 34 20.63 2.28 26.28
CA GLY A 34 20.30 3.05 25.09
C GLY A 34 18.81 3.05 24.78
N GLU A 35 18.46 3.64 23.63
CA GLU A 35 17.09 3.67 23.16
C GLU A 35 16.60 2.27 22.77
N ASP A 36 15.31 2.06 22.97
CA ASP A 36 14.62 0.88 22.50
C ASP A 36 14.60 0.87 20.98
N LEU A 37 14.83 -0.31 20.41
CA LEU A 37 14.82 -0.52 18.97
C LEU A 37 13.54 -1.23 18.56
N VAL A 38 13.19 -1.17 17.28
CA VAL A 38 12.11 -1.97 16.72
C VAL A 38 12.71 -2.97 15.74
N LEU A 39 12.39 -4.24 15.94
CA LEU A 39 12.69 -5.30 14.98
C LEU A 39 11.41 -5.61 14.19
N MET A 40 11.54 -5.65 12.86
CA MET A 40 10.45 -5.93 11.95
C MET A 40 11.01 -6.57 10.67
N SER A 41 10.13 -7.22 9.89
CA SER A 41 10.50 -7.67 8.55
C SER A 41 10.91 -6.50 7.65
N LYS A 42 11.82 -6.74 6.68
CA LYS A 42 12.19 -5.74 5.68
C LYS A 42 10.98 -5.22 4.91
N ARG A 43 10.04 -6.11 4.55
CA ARG A 43 8.79 -5.76 3.85
C ARG A 43 7.97 -4.72 4.62
N GLU A 44 7.87 -4.87 5.94
CA GLU A 44 7.14 -3.93 6.80
C GLU A 44 7.85 -2.58 6.89
N ALA A 45 9.19 -2.57 6.99
CA ALA A 45 9.96 -1.33 6.97
C ALA A 45 9.80 -0.58 5.64
N ASP A 46 9.95 -1.28 4.50
CA ASP A 46 9.80 -0.71 3.16
C ASP A 46 8.35 -0.18 2.94
N ALA A 47 7.34 -0.86 3.48
CA ALA A 47 5.95 -0.41 3.40
C ALA A 47 5.71 0.89 4.18
N ARG A 48 6.29 1.02 5.39
CA ARG A 48 6.21 2.25 6.19
C ARG A 48 6.92 3.42 5.52
N GLU A 49 8.08 3.18 4.94
CA GLU A 49 8.79 4.20 4.16
C GLU A 49 7.95 4.65 2.95
N SER A 50 7.38 3.69 2.20
CA SER A 50 6.49 3.98 1.08
C SER A 50 5.28 4.82 1.50
N LEU A 51 4.69 4.52 2.66
CA LEU A 51 3.57 5.29 3.21
C LEU A 51 3.97 6.74 3.55
N LEU A 52 5.17 6.97 4.08
CA LEU A 52 5.69 8.32 4.34
C LEU A 52 5.92 9.09 3.02
N GLN A 53 6.47 8.44 2.01
CA GLN A 53 6.66 9.03 0.69
C GLN A 53 5.31 9.37 0.04
N LEU A 54 4.30 8.51 0.20
CA LEU A 54 2.94 8.79 -0.24
C LEU A 54 2.34 9.98 0.51
N ALA A 55 2.53 10.07 1.83
CA ALA A 55 2.07 11.20 2.63
C ALA A 55 2.59 12.53 2.08
N ALA A 56 3.89 12.59 1.80
CA ALA A 56 4.53 13.78 1.24
C ALA A 56 3.92 14.18 -0.12
N GLN A 57 3.69 13.20 -1.00
CA GLN A 57 3.07 13.43 -2.31
C GLN A 57 1.61 13.89 -2.19
N LEU A 58 0.82 13.28 -1.31
CA LEU A 58 -0.57 13.68 -1.08
C LEU A 58 -0.66 15.09 -0.48
N ILE A 59 0.25 15.46 0.43
CA ILE A 59 0.32 16.83 0.96
C ILE A 59 0.64 17.80 -0.18
N ALA A 60 1.67 17.51 -1.00
CA ALA A 60 2.04 18.35 -2.13
C ALA A 60 0.86 18.56 -3.09
N ALA A 61 0.15 17.48 -3.45
CA ALA A 61 -1.03 17.54 -4.31
C ALA A 61 -2.19 18.33 -3.67
N ALA A 62 -2.47 18.11 -2.39
CA ALA A 62 -3.56 18.79 -1.68
C ALA A 62 -3.29 20.29 -1.44
N THR A 63 -2.01 20.69 -1.38
CA THR A 63 -1.61 22.10 -1.25
C THR A 63 -1.42 22.81 -2.59
N ASN A 64 -1.56 22.11 -3.72
CA ASN A 64 -1.50 22.75 -5.02
C ASN A 64 -2.80 23.51 -5.28
N GLU A 65 -2.71 24.83 -5.40
CA GLU A 65 -3.87 25.71 -5.61
C GLU A 65 -4.37 25.72 -7.07
N ARG A 66 -3.68 25.00 -7.98
CA ARG A 66 -3.99 24.98 -9.41
C ARG A 66 -4.56 23.63 -9.82
N GLY A 67 -5.71 23.67 -10.49
CA GLY A 67 -6.38 22.48 -11.00
C GLY A 67 -7.07 21.66 -9.91
N THR A 68 -7.47 20.46 -10.28
CA THR A 68 -8.09 19.46 -9.41
C THR A 68 -7.04 18.60 -8.72
N LEU A 69 -7.44 17.91 -7.64
CA LEU A 69 -6.59 16.93 -6.98
C LEU A 69 -6.11 15.84 -7.97
N ALA A 70 -7.00 15.37 -8.84
CA ALA A 70 -6.69 14.34 -9.83
C ALA A 70 -5.64 14.80 -10.85
N GLU A 71 -5.67 16.07 -11.27
CA GLU A 71 -4.65 16.67 -12.13
C GLU A 71 -3.31 16.80 -11.39
N SER A 72 -3.33 17.33 -10.16
CA SER A 72 -2.13 17.43 -9.33
C SER A 72 -1.49 16.08 -9.04
N MET A 73 -2.30 15.05 -8.78
CA MET A 73 -1.81 13.69 -8.57
C MET A 73 -1.23 13.08 -9.84
N ALA A 74 -1.77 13.39 -11.02
CA ALA A 74 -1.21 12.90 -12.28
C ALA A 74 0.16 13.51 -12.62
N GLU A 75 0.47 14.72 -12.12
CA GLU A 75 1.82 15.29 -12.22
C GLU A 75 2.83 14.53 -11.35
N LEU A 76 2.42 14.13 -10.14
CA LEU A 76 3.26 13.38 -9.19
C LEU A 76 3.38 11.89 -9.54
N PHE A 77 2.32 11.33 -10.11
CA PHE A 77 2.21 9.93 -10.52
C PHE A 77 1.94 9.84 -12.02
N PRO A 78 2.97 9.98 -12.88
CA PRO A 78 2.77 10.07 -14.33
C PRO A 78 2.06 8.87 -14.97
N TRP A 79 2.07 7.70 -14.31
CA TRP A 79 1.31 6.53 -14.76
C TRP A 79 -0.21 6.78 -14.77
N MET A 80 -0.74 7.70 -13.97
CA MET A 80 -2.16 8.10 -13.98
C MET A 80 -2.58 8.75 -15.30
N LEU A 81 -1.63 9.19 -16.14
CA LEU A 81 -1.93 9.74 -17.46
C LEU A 81 -2.45 8.70 -18.45
N ALA A 82 -2.23 7.41 -18.18
CA ALA A 82 -2.84 6.32 -18.97
C ALA A 82 -4.32 6.12 -18.64
N LEU A 83 -4.79 6.62 -17.49
CA LEU A 83 -6.20 6.56 -17.09
C LEU A 83 -6.99 7.67 -17.79
N ASP A 84 -8.26 7.37 -18.09
CA ASP A 84 -9.21 8.39 -18.52
C ASP A 84 -9.55 9.35 -17.37
N ALA A 85 -10.32 10.41 -17.66
CA ALA A 85 -10.62 11.44 -16.68
C ALA A 85 -11.45 10.93 -15.48
N ALA A 86 -12.35 9.97 -15.71
CA ALA A 86 -13.20 9.42 -14.67
C ALA A 86 -12.40 8.48 -13.75
N ASP A 87 -11.62 7.57 -14.34
CA ASP A 87 -10.75 6.65 -13.62
C ASP A 87 -9.65 7.39 -12.86
N ARG A 88 -9.12 8.48 -13.42
CA ARG A 88 -8.14 9.32 -12.73
C ARG A 88 -8.71 9.97 -11.48
N ALA A 89 -9.97 10.43 -11.53
CA ALA A 89 -10.66 11.00 -10.38
C ALA A 89 -10.96 9.93 -9.31
N ALA A 90 -11.39 8.74 -9.73
CA ALA A 90 -11.59 7.59 -8.84
C ALA A 90 -10.28 7.19 -8.15
N CYS A 91 -9.22 6.97 -8.94
CA CYS A 91 -7.88 6.67 -8.45
C CYS A 91 -7.41 7.69 -7.40
N ALA A 92 -7.56 9.00 -7.68
CA ALA A 92 -7.16 10.04 -6.73
C ALA A 92 -7.89 9.93 -5.38
N SER A 93 -9.21 9.69 -5.41
CA SER A 93 -10.02 9.49 -4.20
C SER A 93 -9.63 8.22 -3.45
N ASP A 94 -9.42 7.12 -4.15
CA ASP A 94 -9.15 5.81 -3.54
C ASP A 94 -7.78 5.80 -2.87
N LEU A 95 -6.77 6.41 -3.52
CA LEU A 95 -5.46 6.62 -2.92
C LEU A 95 -5.52 7.46 -1.65
N LEU A 96 -6.34 8.53 -1.63
CA LEU A 96 -6.53 9.35 -0.44
C LEU A 96 -7.23 8.57 0.69
N HIS A 97 -8.26 7.79 0.36
CA HIS A 97 -8.96 6.96 1.34
C HIS A 97 -8.07 5.87 1.92
N ALA A 98 -7.33 5.16 1.08
CA ALA A 98 -6.39 4.12 1.48
C ALA A 98 -5.28 4.70 2.36
N ALA A 99 -4.72 5.87 2.00
CA ALA A 99 -3.73 6.55 2.81
C ALA A 99 -4.29 6.93 4.19
N ARG A 100 -5.49 7.55 4.25
CA ARG A 100 -6.14 7.90 5.52
C ARG A 100 -6.39 6.67 6.39
N ALA A 101 -6.86 5.57 5.81
CA ALA A 101 -7.06 4.30 6.52
C ALA A 101 -5.73 3.74 7.04
N SER A 102 -4.69 3.72 6.21
CA SER A 102 -3.34 3.30 6.59
C SER A 102 -2.78 4.11 7.76
N PHE A 103 -2.89 5.44 7.73
CA PHE A 103 -2.42 6.29 8.83
C PHE A 103 -3.22 6.07 10.12
N ALA A 104 -4.55 6.00 10.02
CA ALA A 104 -5.41 5.84 11.20
C ALA A 104 -5.23 4.48 11.89
N THR A 105 -4.88 3.44 11.13
CA THR A 105 -4.76 2.06 11.63
C THR A 105 -3.33 1.58 11.78
N ASN A 106 -2.35 2.39 11.35
CA ASN A 106 -0.94 2.01 11.22
C ASN A 106 -0.72 0.78 10.32
N GLN A 107 -1.55 0.62 9.29
CA GLN A 107 -1.50 -0.48 8.32
C GLN A 107 -1.03 0.03 6.96
N ALA A 108 0.29 0.21 6.82
CA ALA A 108 0.89 0.78 5.61
C ALA A 108 0.60 -0.01 4.33
N HIS A 109 0.42 -1.33 4.45
CA HIS A 109 0.16 -2.21 3.32
C HIS A 109 -1.14 -1.87 2.56
N LEU A 110 -2.14 -1.27 3.20
CA LEU A 110 -3.40 -0.90 2.53
C LEU A 110 -3.17 0.14 1.43
N ALA A 111 -2.48 1.24 1.76
CA ALA A 111 -2.14 2.27 0.78
C ALA A 111 -1.18 1.76 -0.30
N VAL A 112 -0.21 0.92 0.07
CA VAL A 112 0.73 0.32 -0.90
C VAL A 112 -0.02 -0.58 -1.89
N ALA A 113 -0.92 -1.44 -1.40
CA ALA A 113 -1.71 -2.32 -2.25
C ALA A 113 -2.59 -1.51 -3.22
N GLU A 114 -3.22 -0.44 -2.76
CA GLU A 114 -4.07 0.42 -3.60
C GLU A 114 -3.26 1.10 -4.71
N ILE A 115 -2.08 1.67 -4.38
CA ILE A 115 -1.19 2.27 -5.39
C ILE A 115 -0.75 1.23 -6.42
N THR A 116 -0.36 0.05 -5.97
CA THR A 116 0.05 -1.03 -6.87
C THR A 116 -1.10 -1.43 -7.78
N ALA A 117 -2.31 -1.62 -7.25
CA ALA A 117 -3.48 -2.02 -8.04
C ALA A 117 -3.82 -1.01 -9.15
N TRP A 118 -3.87 0.28 -8.81
CA TRP A 118 -4.12 1.34 -9.80
C TRP A 118 -2.99 1.47 -10.83
N ARG A 119 -1.74 1.34 -10.39
CA ARG A 119 -0.59 1.37 -11.29
C ARG A 119 -0.62 0.21 -12.28
N GLU A 120 -0.91 -1.01 -11.83
CA GLU A 120 -1.03 -2.17 -12.73
C GLU A 120 -2.19 -1.99 -13.71
N THR A 121 -3.32 -1.43 -13.26
CA THR A 121 -4.44 -1.07 -14.14
C THR A 121 -4.02 -0.07 -15.23
N ALA A 122 -3.31 1.00 -14.85
CA ALA A 122 -2.79 1.98 -15.79
C ALA A 122 -1.78 1.38 -16.79
N ILE A 123 -0.90 0.48 -16.32
CA ILE A 123 0.05 -0.24 -17.18
C ILE A 123 -0.70 -1.14 -18.18
N ALA A 124 -1.73 -1.85 -17.73
CA ALA A 124 -2.55 -2.70 -18.58
C ALA A 124 -3.25 -1.87 -19.68
N ILE A 125 -3.86 -0.75 -19.31
CA ILE A 125 -4.50 0.18 -20.26
C ILE A 125 -3.47 0.72 -21.26
N ALA A 126 -2.29 1.14 -20.79
CA ALA A 126 -1.21 1.62 -21.66
C ALA A 126 -0.68 0.53 -22.61
N ALA A 127 -0.75 -0.74 -22.20
CA ALA A 127 -0.44 -1.89 -23.05
C ALA A 127 -1.57 -2.24 -24.04
N GLY A 128 -2.67 -1.49 -24.05
CA GLY A 128 -3.82 -1.71 -24.93
C GLY A 128 -4.83 -2.75 -24.41
N LEU A 129 -4.66 -3.23 -23.18
CA LEU A 129 -5.64 -4.09 -22.53
C LEU A 129 -6.81 -3.22 -22.07
N THR A 130 -7.91 -3.29 -22.82
CA THR A 130 -9.15 -2.61 -22.48
C THR A 130 -10.10 -3.58 -21.79
N ARG A 131 -10.95 -3.05 -20.90
CA ARG A 131 -12.01 -3.82 -20.28
C ARG A 131 -13.02 -4.18 -21.38
N THR A 132 -12.87 -5.36 -21.95
CA THR A 132 -13.81 -5.88 -22.93
C THR A 132 -15.01 -6.41 -22.17
N ASP A 133 -16.23 -6.05 -22.58
CA ASP A 133 -17.43 -6.68 -22.03
C ASP A 133 -17.33 -8.19 -22.31
N VAL A 134 -17.30 -8.98 -21.24
CA VAL A 134 -17.29 -10.43 -21.34
C VAL A 134 -18.69 -10.85 -21.75
N ASP A 135 -18.87 -11.16 -23.02
CA ASP A 135 -20.08 -11.80 -23.51
C ASP A 135 -20.06 -13.25 -23.00
N TRP A 136 -20.85 -13.52 -21.96
CA TRP A 136 -20.99 -14.87 -21.45
C TRP A 136 -21.72 -15.71 -22.49
N ILE A 137 -21.06 -16.75 -22.99
CA ILE A 137 -21.71 -17.71 -23.89
C ILE A 137 -22.83 -18.39 -23.08
N ASP A 138 -24.08 -18.25 -23.54
CA ASP A 138 -25.22 -18.92 -22.95
C ASP A 138 -25.00 -20.45 -22.92
N ASP A 139 -25.31 -21.08 -21.77
CA ASP A 139 -25.23 -22.53 -21.59
C ASP A 139 -26.21 -23.24 -22.54
N GLU A 140 -25.73 -23.64 -23.72
CA GLU A 140 -26.42 -24.70 -24.47
C GLU A 140 -26.35 -25.98 -23.62
N PRO A 141 -27.49 -26.59 -23.26
CA PRO A 141 -27.49 -27.77 -22.41
C PRO A 141 -26.74 -28.90 -23.12
N VAL A 142 -25.55 -29.23 -22.62
CA VAL A 142 -24.79 -30.40 -23.05
C VAL A 142 -25.62 -31.66 -22.79
N GLY A 143 -26.18 -32.21 -23.87
CA GLY A 143 -26.94 -33.45 -23.83
C GLY A 143 -26.08 -34.56 -23.23
N ARG A 144 -26.53 -35.13 -22.10
CA ARG A 144 -25.88 -36.30 -21.51
C ARG A 144 -26.09 -37.52 -22.43
N PRO A 145 -25.05 -38.32 -22.70
CA PRO A 145 -25.17 -39.56 -23.47
C PRO A 145 -25.97 -40.65 -22.74
#